data_AF-A0AAV3AT23-F1
#
_entry.id   AF-A0AAV3AT23-F1
#
_cell.length_a   1.000
_cell.length_b   1.000
_cell.length_c   1.000
_cell.angle_alpha   90.00
_cell.angle_beta   90.00
_cell.angle_gamma   90.00
#
_symmetry.space_group_name_H-M   'P 1'
#
loop_
_entity.id
_entity.type
_entity.pdbx_description
1 polymer ?
#
loop_
_entity_poly.entity_id
_entity_poly.type
_entity_poly.pdbx_seq_one_letter_code
_entity_poly.pdbx_strand_id
1 'polypeptide(L)'
;MITKYIKRQETINLAVVPCNVDVATTEALEMAREVDPKGNRTLGILTKPDLVDKGTEQQVLCTVQNKVYPLKKGYMMVKCRGQKEIQDNISLQDALKKEKEFFTNHQDFRPLLDAGLATIPNLAERLSKELVTHIAKSLPNIKYQIKRKLQEAEDELNVIGGGLPDSDDERIQFLMKIITDFTAAIKEIVTGEQDGESEDLKLFKNLRKLFNSWDKDIKHSSLQFVHDLRKERNFYENYVRGRELLGFTNYRKMENMLHKQILTFQEPAIKMLHTISELVQKCFINEASKWFEKFGKLHEAAMDKIQDISRAQEQEAEKTITLQFEMEGIIYCQDSMYSKALSNERAEGTSGNKLQLQEQGQLTIDELACKMQAYLTEATTRLSNQIPLIIQHYVLKENSNKLHTQMLLLIQNKQNTHLLEETHELSEQRQKLKNQIQRLRLAQERVTKFTGHS
;
A
#
# COMPACT_ATOMS: atom_id res chain seq x y z
N MET A 1 35.89 -9.11 -10.10
CA MET A 1 35.89 -7.94 -11.02
C MET A 1 35.68 -8.35 -12.47
N ILE A 2 36.45 -9.31 -13.02
CA ILE A 2 36.38 -9.79 -14.42
C ILE A 2 35.00 -10.40 -14.78
N THR A 3 34.46 -11.25 -13.91
CA THR A 3 33.17 -11.94 -14.06
C THR A 3 31.98 -11.02 -14.37
N LYS A 4 31.99 -9.76 -13.91
CA LYS A 4 30.95 -8.77 -14.17
C LYS A 4 30.81 -8.41 -15.66
N TYR A 5 31.92 -8.49 -16.40
CA TYR A 5 31.99 -8.14 -17.82
C TYR A 5 31.81 -9.38 -18.69
N ILE A 6 32.58 -10.45 -18.44
CA ILE A 6 32.61 -11.64 -19.29
C ILE A 6 31.29 -12.44 -19.28
N LYS A 7 30.42 -12.26 -18.27
CA LYS A 7 29.07 -12.87 -18.23
C LYS A 7 28.08 -12.25 -19.21
N ARG A 8 28.32 -11.02 -19.67
CA ARG A 8 27.42 -10.35 -20.62
C ARG A 8 27.64 -10.94 -22.01
N GLN A 9 26.56 -11.37 -22.66
CA GLN A 9 26.64 -11.98 -24.00
C GLN A 9 27.14 -10.99 -25.05
N GLU A 10 26.99 -9.68 -24.80
CA GLU A 10 27.45 -8.61 -25.66
C GLU A 10 28.95 -8.27 -25.50
N THR A 11 29.69 -9.00 -24.66
CA THR A 11 31.13 -8.76 -24.44
C THR A 11 31.97 -9.77 -25.22
N ILE A 12 32.87 -9.26 -26.08
CA ILE A 12 33.91 -10.07 -26.73
C ILE A 12 35.01 -10.35 -25.70
N ASN A 13 35.33 -11.63 -25.50
CA ASN A 13 36.41 -12.05 -24.62
C ASN A 13 37.71 -12.10 -25.42
N LEU A 14 38.76 -11.45 -24.91
CA LEU A 14 40.09 -11.50 -25.48
C LEU A 14 41.03 -12.26 -24.53
N ALA A 15 41.33 -13.52 -24.86
CA ALA A 15 42.16 -14.38 -24.02
C ALA A 15 43.61 -14.32 -24.51
N VAL A 16 44.50 -13.69 -23.73
CA VAL A 16 45.92 -13.56 -24.07
C VAL A 16 46.69 -14.68 -23.38
N VAL A 17 47.44 -15.45 -24.16
CA VAL A 17 48.19 -16.64 -23.71
C VAL A 17 49.63 -16.56 -24.24
N PRO A 18 50.66 -16.70 -23.40
CA PRO A 18 52.03 -16.83 -23.87
C PRO A 18 52.26 -18.14 -24.66
N CYS A 19 53.04 -18.10 -25.75
CA CYS A 19 53.31 -19.28 -26.59
C CYS A 19 54.14 -20.36 -25.87
N ASN A 20 54.85 -20.01 -24.81
CA ASN A 20 55.72 -20.92 -24.05
C ASN A 20 54.96 -21.70 -22.94
N VAL A 21 53.64 -21.54 -22.85
CA VAL A 21 52.78 -22.22 -21.86
C VAL A 21 51.71 -23.01 -22.58
N ASP A 22 51.34 -24.17 -22.03
CA ASP A 22 50.23 -24.95 -22.59
C ASP A 22 48.90 -24.21 -22.44
N VAL A 23 48.26 -23.98 -23.58
CA VAL A 23 46.99 -23.26 -23.72
C VAL A 23 45.87 -23.94 -22.93
N ALA A 24 45.93 -25.27 -22.77
CA ALA A 24 44.96 -26.03 -21.99
C ALA A 24 45.01 -25.74 -20.47
N THR A 25 46.12 -25.18 -19.97
CA THR A 25 46.34 -24.90 -18.53
C THR A 25 46.15 -23.43 -18.16
N THR A 26 45.75 -22.58 -19.12
CA THR A 26 45.69 -21.14 -18.89
C THR A 26 44.34 -20.70 -18.28
N GLU A 27 44.40 -20.08 -17.10
CA GLU A 27 43.24 -19.57 -16.34
C GLU A 27 42.35 -18.61 -17.16
N ALA A 28 42.95 -17.81 -18.06
CA ALA A 28 42.20 -16.88 -18.92
C ALA A 28 41.24 -17.60 -19.88
N LEU A 29 41.63 -18.75 -20.42
CA LEU A 29 40.77 -19.55 -21.30
C LEU A 29 39.77 -20.38 -20.50
N GLU A 30 40.13 -20.83 -19.31
CA GLU A 30 39.21 -21.49 -18.39
C GLU A 30 38.06 -20.56 -17.99
N MET A 31 38.36 -19.34 -17.54
CA MET A 31 37.34 -18.33 -17.23
C MET A 31 36.48 -17.99 -18.45
N ALA A 32 37.07 -17.93 -19.66
CA ALA A 32 36.31 -17.70 -20.88
C ALA A 32 35.37 -18.88 -21.21
N ARG A 33 35.80 -20.12 -20.95
CA ARG A 33 35.02 -21.35 -21.16
C ARG A 33 33.79 -21.40 -20.28
N GLU A 34 33.90 -21.00 -19.02
CA GLU A 34 32.78 -20.99 -18.07
C GLU A 34 31.59 -20.15 -18.58
N VAL A 35 31.88 -19.04 -19.27
CA VAL A 35 30.87 -18.08 -19.73
C VAL A 35 30.60 -18.13 -21.24
N ASP A 36 31.46 -18.77 -22.03
CA ASP A 36 31.34 -19.02 -23.47
C ASP A 36 31.82 -20.44 -23.84
N PRO A 37 31.12 -21.51 -23.44
CA PRO A 37 31.54 -22.89 -23.71
C PRO A 37 31.65 -23.24 -25.20
N LYS A 38 30.92 -22.49 -26.05
CA LYS A 38 30.90 -22.67 -27.51
C LYS A 38 31.96 -21.84 -28.24
N GLY A 39 32.74 -21.01 -27.53
CA GLY A 39 33.77 -20.15 -28.11
C GLY A 39 33.26 -19.16 -29.16
N ASN A 40 31.99 -18.73 -29.06
CA ASN A 40 31.35 -17.87 -30.07
C ASN A 40 31.89 -16.43 -30.04
N ARG A 41 32.28 -15.95 -28.86
CA ARG A 41 32.65 -14.56 -28.59
C ARG A 41 34.05 -14.43 -27.97
N THR A 42 34.82 -15.51 -27.98
CA THR A 42 36.18 -15.56 -27.44
C THR A 42 37.21 -15.63 -28.56
N LEU A 43 38.16 -14.70 -28.56
CA LEU A 43 39.32 -14.67 -29.46
C LEU A 43 40.59 -14.96 -28.66
N GLY A 44 41.38 -15.93 -29.10
CA GLY A 44 42.67 -16.25 -28.50
C GLY A 44 43.80 -15.42 -29.11
N ILE A 45 44.65 -14.84 -28.27
CA ILE A 45 45.88 -14.18 -28.70
C ILE A 45 47.05 -14.96 -28.12
N LEU A 46 47.91 -15.47 -29.00
CA LEU A 46 49.20 -16.04 -28.61
C LEU A 46 50.28 -14.97 -28.70
N THR A 47 51.02 -14.78 -27.60
CA THR A 47 52.08 -13.76 -27.49
C THR A 47 53.40 -14.37 -27.06
N LYS A 48 54.51 -13.62 -27.20
CA LYS A 48 55.88 -14.08 -26.95
C LYS A 48 56.28 -15.30 -27.78
N PRO A 49 56.07 -15.30 -29.12
CA PRO A 49 56.48 -16.40 -29.98
C PRO A 49 58.01 -16.58 -30.05
N ASP A 50 58.77 -15.58 -29.60
CA ASP A 50 60.23 -15.58 -29.49
C ASP A 50 60.77 -16.43 -28.33
N LEU A 51 59.93 -16.79 -27.36
CA LEU A 51 60.30 -17.61 -26.20
C LEU A 51 59.91 -19.09 -26.36
N VAL A 52 59.54 -19.52 -27.56
CA VAL A 52 59.19 -20.91 -27.85
C VAL A 52 60.46 -21.74 -27.97
N ASP A 53 60.51 -22.88 -27.28
CA ASP A 53 61.65 -23.79 -27.32
C ASP A 53 61.71 -24.56 -28.63
N LYS A 54 62.92 -24.72 -29.18
CA LYS A 54 63.16 -25.46 -30.43
C LYS A 54 62.68 -26.90 -30.33
N GLY A 55 61.70 -27.26 -31.16
CA GLY A 55 61.02 -28.56 -31.19
C GLY A 55 59.57 -28.52 -30.72
N THR A 56 59.10 -27.42 -30.12
CA THR A 56 57.71 -27.26 -29.63
C THR A 56 56.83 -26.39 -30.54
N GLU A 57 57.40 -25.80 -31.60
CA GLU A 57 56.72 -24.88 -32.52
C GLU A 57 55.51 -25.53 -33.20
N GLN A 58 55.58 -26.84 -33.47
CA GLN A 58 54.50 -27.63 -34.06
C GLN A 58 53.26 -27.71 -33.15
N GLN A 59 53.46 -27.74 -31.83
CA GLN A 59 52.35 -27.74 -30.86
C GLN A 59 51.68 -26.36 -30.80
N VAL A 60 52.46 -25.29 -30.84
CA VAL A 60 51.95 -23.91 -30.91
C VAL A 60 51.20 -23.68 -32.23
N LEU A 61 51.71 -24.19 -33.35
CA LEU A 61 51.03 -24.16 -34.64
C LEU A 61 49.69 -24.89 -34.62
N CYS A 62 49.62 -26.08 -34.02
CA CYS A 62 48.36 -26.79 -33.84
C CYS A 62 47.33 -25.98 -33.04
N THR A 63 47.79 -25.20 -32.05
CA THR A 63 46.94 -24.29 -31.29
C THR A 63 46.42 -23.14 -32.15
N VAL A 64 47.29 -22.46 -32.92
CA VAL A 64 46.86 -21.35 -33.80
C VAL A 64 45.90 -21.83 -34.88
N GLN A 65 46.11 -23.03 -35.42
CA GLN A 65 45.24 -23.69 -36.38
C GLN A 65 43.93 -24.23 -35.77
N ASN A 66 43.64 -23.89 -34.51
CA ASN A 66 42.40 -24.21 -33.83
C ASN A 66 42.18 -25.72 -33.57
N LYS A 67 43.26 -26.52 -33.54
CA LYS A 67 43.19 -27.99 -33.39
C LYS A 67 43.17 -28.46 -31.93
N VAL A 68 43.76 -27.69 -31.02
CA VAL A 68 43.88 -28.04 -29.59
C VAL A 68 42.66 -27.58 -28.80
N TYR A 69 42.32 -26.30 -28.90
CA TYR A 69 41.18 -25.71 -28.20
C TYR A 69 40.33 -24.89 -29.18
N PRO A 70 39.18 -25.41 -29.67
CA PRO A 70 38.46 -24.79 -30.77
C PRO A 70 37.69 -23.53 -30.35
N LEU A 71 38.10 -22.37 -30.85
CA LEU A 71 37.39 -21.10 -30.77
C LEU A 71 36.76 -20.76 -32.13
N LYS A 72 35.52 -20.28 -32.17
CA LYS A 72 34.90 -19.87 -33.45
C LYS A 72 35.55 -18.63 -34.06
N LYS A 73 36.08 -17.74 -33.21
CA LYS A 73 36.88 -16.60 -33.66
C LYS A 73 38.35 -16.95 -33.86
N GLY A 74 38.77 -18.18 -33.57
CA GLY A 74 40.13 -18.68 -33.78
C GLY A 74 41.19 -18.02 -32.89
N TYR A 75 42.44 -18.14 -33.33
CA TYR A 75 43.62 -17.58 -32.67
C TYR A 75 44.37 -16.64 -33.60
N MET A 76 45.09 -15.70 -32.98
CA MET A 76 46.05 -14.82 -33.64
C MET A 76 47.37 -14.86 -32.89
N MET A 77 48.49 -14.82 -33.61
CA MET A 77 49.82 -14.76 -33.00
C MET A 77 50.47 -13.39 -33.20
N VAL A 78 50.97 -12.80 -32.12
CA VAL A 78 51.60 -11.47 -32.16
C VAL A 78 52.93 -11.46 -31.42
N LYS A 79 53.89 -10.71 -31.95
CA LYS A 79 55.16 -10.46 -31.27
C LYS A 79 55.14 -9.04 -30.70
N CYS A 80 55.07 -8.96 -29.39
CA CYS A 80 55.17 -7.70 -28.67
C CYS A 80 56.64 -7.26 -28.52
N ARG A 81 56.86 -6.01 -28.11
CA ARG A 81 58.20 -5.52 -27.77
C ARG A 81 58.77 -6.31 -26.58
N GLY A 82 60.02 -6.71 -26.67
CA GLY A 82 60.74 -7.28 -25.55
C GLY A 82 61.14 -6.22 -24.51
N GLN A 83 61.48 -6.64 -23.29
CA GLN A 83 61.86 -5.72 -22.21
C GLN A 83 63.07 -4.85 -22.55
N LYS A 84 64.05 -5.40 -23.29
CA LYS A 84 65.22 -4.67 -23.78
C LYS A 84 64.86 -3.61 -24.82
N GLU A 85 63.97 -3.95 -25.76
CA GLU A 85 63.51 -3.01 -26.81
C GLU A 85 62.69 -1.84 -26.24
N ILE A 86 62.05 -2.04 -25.10
CA ILE A 86 61.39 -0.98 -24.34
C ILE A 86 62.43 -0.07 -23.69
N GLN A 87 63.50 -0.62 -23.11
CA GLN A 87 64.62 0.15 -22.53
C GLN A 87 65.39 0.95 -23.61
N ASP A 88 65.50 0.38 -24.81
CA ASP A 88 66.17 0.98 -25.97
C ASP A 88 65.27 2.01 -26.71
N ASN A 89 64.07 2.31 -26.22
CA ASN A 89 63.11 3.27 -26.79
C ASN A 89 62.81 3.07 -28.29
N ILE A 90 62.70 1.81 -28.74
CA ILE A 90 62.45 1.51 -30.15
C ILE A 90 61.08 2.05 -30.58
N SER A 91 61.01 2.65 -31.77
CA SER A 91 59.78 3.21 -32.33
C SER A 91 58.73 2.12 -32.61
N LEU A 92 57.45 2.49 -32.65
CA LEU A 92 56.38 1.53 -32.99
C LEU A 92 56.51 0.99 -34.40
N GLN A 93 56.94 1.84 -35.34
CA GLN A 93 57.13 1.44 -36.74
C GLN A 93 58.26 0.41 -36.87
N ASP A 94 59.36 0.59 -36.14
CA ASP A 94 60.48 -0.34 -36.19
C ASP A 94 60.14 -1.67 -35.49
N ALA A 95 59.35 -1.63 -34.40
CA ALA A 95 58.84 -2.84 -33.76
C ALA A 95 57.93 -3.66 -34.69
N LEU A 96 57.06 -3.00 -35.47
CA LEU A 96 56.21 -3.67 -36.46
C LEU A 96 57.00 -4.26 -37.63
N LYS A 97 58.07 -3.57 -38.08
CA LYS A 97 59.00 -4.12 -39.09
C LYS A 97 59.70 -5.38 -38.56
N LYS A 98 60.25 -5.31 -37.36
CA LYS A 98 60.88 -6.47 -36.68
C LYS A 98 59.92 -7.63 -36.44
N GLU A 99 58.66 -7.35 -36.13
CA GLU A 99 57.62 -8.37 -36.02
C GLU A 99 57.42 -9.07 -37.38
N LYS A 100 57.25 -8.29 -38.45
CA LYS A 100 57.08 -8.84 -39.79
C LYS A 100 58.30 -9.65 -40.24
N GLU A 101 59.51 -9.15 -39.99
CA GLU A 101 60.76 -9.87 -40.28
C GLU A 101 60.85 -11.18 -39.50
N PHE A 102 60.48 -11.20 -38.21
CA PHE A 102 60.45 -12.41 -37.40
C PHE A 102 59.55 -13.49 -38.01
N PHE A 103 58.30 -13.16 -38.35
CA PHE A 103 57.39 -14.14 -38.95
C PHE A 103 57.80 -14.54 -40.38
N THR A 104 58.45 -13.65 -41.13
CA THR A 104 58.93 -13.96 -42.50
C THR A 104 60.10 -14.94 -42.49
N ASN A 105 61.03 -14.78 -41.53
CA ASN A 105 62.26 -15.56 -41.45
C ASN A 105 62.10 -16.91 -40.73
N HIS A 106 61.03 -17.08 -39.94
CA HIS A 106 60.79 -18.31 -39.19
C HIS A 106 60.14 -19.39 -40.06
N GLN A 107 60.82 -20.52 -40.26
CA GLN A 107 60.36 -21.61 -41.15
C GLN A 107 58.96 -22.13 -40.78
N ASP A 108 58.70 -22.38 -39.49
CA ASP A 108 57.42 -22.92 -39.02
C ASP A 108 56.27 -21.90 -38.94
N PHE A 109 56.55 -20.62 -38.61
CA PHE A 109 55.50 -19.61 -38.41
C PHE A 109 55.19 -18.78 -39.67
N ARG A 110 56.03 -18.84 -40.70
CA ARG A 110 55.77 -18.18 -41.99
C ARG A 110 54.40 -18.50 -42.60
N PRO A 111 53.91 -19.76 -42.61
CA PRO A 111 52.57 -20.07 -43.10
C PRO A 111 51.44 -19.33 -42.36
N LEU A 112 51.63 -18.94 -41.09
CA LEU A 112 50.65 -18.15 -40.34
C LEU A 112 50.58 -16.70 -40.82
N LEU A 113 51.70 -16.16 -41.32
CA LEU A 113 51.76 -14.84 -41.93
C LEU A 113 50.96 -14.83 -43.24
N ASP A 114 51.18 -15.83 -44.09
CA ASP A 114 50.48 -15.97 -45.38
C ASP A 114 48.96 -16.20 -45.18
N ALA A 115 48.57 -16.90 -44.12
CA ALA A 115 47.18 -17.11 -43.73
C ALA A 115 46.52 -15.90 -43.03
N GLY A 116 47.26 -14.81 -42.79
CA GLY A 116 46.77 -13.63 -42.07
C GLY A 116 46.48 -13.86 -40.58
N LEU A 117 47.02 -14.93 -39.99
CA LEU A 117 46.82 -15.31 -38.59
C LEU A 117 47.92 -14.78 -37.65
N ALA A 118 48.93 -14.12 -38.21
CA ALA A 118 50.03 -13.52 -37.47
C ALA A 118 50.10 -12.01 -37.70
N THR A 119 50.79 -11.31 -36.79
CA THR A 119 51.10 -9.87 -36.74
C THR A 119 50.05 -8.96 -36.08
N ILE A 120 50.54 -7.88 -35.46
CA ILE A 120 49.71 -6.84 -34.82
C ILE A 120 48.79 -6.11 -35.81
N PRO A 121 49.21 -5.72 -37.03
CA PRO A 121 48.32 -5.05 -37.99
C PRO A 121 47.12 -5.92 -38.39
N ASN A 122 47.36 -7.20 -38.69
CA ASN A 122 46.29 -8.14 -39.03
C ASN A 122 45.35 -8.39 -37.83
N LEU A 123 45.89 -8.43 -36.60
CA LEU A 123 45.08 -8.50 -35.38
C LEU A 123 44.18 -7.26 -35.23
N ALA A 124 44.71 -6.07 -35.47
CA ALA A 124 43.94 -4.82 -35.36
C ALA A 124 42.79 -4.76 -36.37
N GLU A 125 43.04 -5.15 -37.63
CA GLU A 125 42.00 -5.24 -38.66
C GLU A 125 40.93 -6.27 -38.29
N ARG A 126 41.34 -7.46 -37.86
CA ARG A 126 40.42 -8.53 -37.43
C ARG A 126 39.58 -8.10 -36.24
N LEU A 127 40.18 -7.52 -35.20
CA LEU A 127 39.47 -7.03 -34.03
C LEU A 127 38.45 -5.95 -34.41
N SER A 128 38.82 -5.03 -35.31
CA SER A 128 37.92 -3.98 -35.78
C SER A 128 36.71 -4.57 -36.51
N LYS A 129 36.94 -5.52 -37.43
CA LYS A 129 35.87 -6.22 -38.16
C LYS A 129 34.95 -7.01 -37.22
N GLU A 130 35.53 -7.74 -36.27
CA GLU A 130 34.79 -8.51 -35.28
C GLU A 130 33.97 -7.62 -34.37
N LEU A 131 34.52 -6.49 -33.93
CA LEU A 131 33.83 -5.51 -33.09
C LEU A 131 32.63 -4.89 -33.83
N VAL A 132 32.82 -4.44 -35.07
CA VAL A 132 31.73 -3.85 -35.89
C VAL A 132 30.62 -4.87 -36.14
N THR A 133 30.98 -6.09 -36.53
CA THR A 133 30.02 -7.18 -36.77
C THR A 133 29.24 -7.52 -35.50
N HIS A 134 29.94 -7.54 -34.36
CA HIS A 134 29.34 -7.84 -33.07
C HIS A 134 28.40 -6.71 -32.61
N ILE A 135 28.82 -5.44 -32.74
CA ILE A 135 27.96 -4.28 -32.46
C ILE A 135 26.67 -4.36 -33.28
N ALA A 136 26.76 -4.61 -34.59
CA ALA A 136 25.60 -4.71 -35.47
C ALA A 136 24.63 -5.83 -35.05
N LYS A 137 25.16 -6.99 -34.66
CA LYS A 137 24.33 -8.13 -34.16
C LYS A 137 23.69 -7.85 -32.81
N SER A 138 24.37 -7.13 -31.92
CA SER A 138 23.87 -6.80 -30.58
C SER A 138 22.89 -5.62 -30.57
N LEU A 139 22.93 -4.74 -31.57
CA LEU A 139 22.17 -3.49 -31.59
C LEU A 139 20.64 -3.67 -31.47
N PRO A 140 19.98 -4.62 -32.17
CA PRO A 140 18.54 -4.84 -32.02
C PRO A 140 18.16 -5.26 -30.59
N ASN A 141 18.97 -6.11 -29.97
CA ASN A 141 18.76 -6.56 -28.59
C ASN A 141 18.97 -5.40 -27.61
N ILE A 142 19.99 -4.57 -27.82
CA ILE A 142 20.22 -3.36 -27.01
C ILE A 142 19.03 -2.40 -27.11
N LYS A 143 18.50 -2.16 -28.31
CA LYS A 143 17.31 -1.33 -28.52
C LYS A 143 16.09 -1.87 -27.76
N TYR A 144 15.86 -3.18 -27.84
CA TYR A 144 14.78 -3.84 -27.10
C TYR A 144 14.97 -3.71 -25.58
N GLN A 145 16.18 -3.97 -25.06
CA GLN A 145 16.48 -3.86 -23.63
C GLN A 145 16.31 -2.42 -23.11
N ILE A 146 16.73 -1.41 -23.88
CA ILE A 146 16.52 0.00 -23.52
C ILE A 146 15.03 0.31 -23.43
N LYS A 147 14.23 -0.08 -24.44
CA LYS A 147 12.78 0.15 -24.44
C LYS A 147 12.10 -0.54 -23.27
N ARG A 148 12.45 -1.79 -22.99
CA ARG A 148 11.88 -2.56 -21.88
C ARG A 148 12.22 -1.93 -20.53
N LYS A 149 13.49 -1.58 -20.29
CA LYS A 149 13.91 -0.92 -19.06
C LYS A 149 13.35 0.49 -18.90
N LEU A 150 13.10 1.19 -20.00
CA LEU A 150 12.44 2.50 -19.97
C LEU A 150 11.00 2.33 -19.49
N GLN A 151 10.26 1.39 -20.08
CA GLN A 151 8.89 1.09 -19.68
C GLN A 151 8.81 0.63 -18.22
N GLU A 152 9.67 -0.32 -17.80
CA GLU A 152 9.75 -0.77 -16.40
C GLU A 152 9.97 0.41 -15.44
N ALA A 153 10.89 1.33 -15.77
CA ALA A 153 11.17 2.50 -14.93
C ALA A 153 10.05 3.55 -14.96
N GLU A 154 9.37 3.73 -16.09
CA GLU A 154 8.23 4.63 -16.22
C GLU A 154 7.02 4.10 -15.44
N ASP A 155 6.75 2.79 -15.49
CA ASP A 155 5.70 2.13 -14.71
C ASP A 155 5.97 2.25 -13.20
N GLU A 156 7.22 2.02 -12.76
CA GLU A 156 7.63 2.18 -11.36
C GLU A 156 7.48 3.65 -10.89
N LEU A 157 7.85 4.61 -11.74
CA LEU A 157 7.65 6.04 -11.45
C LEU A 157 6.16 6.41 -11.36
N ASN A 158 5.30 5.80 -12.18
CA ASN A 158 3.86 6.05 -12.14
C ASN A 158 3.22 5.55 -10.83
N VAL A 159 3.65 4.41 -10.30
CA VAL A 159 3.18 3.89 -9.00
C VAL A 159 3.58 4.82 -7.85
N ILE A 160 4.82 5.31 -7.87
CA ILE A 160 5.33 6.25 -6.86
C ILE A 160 4.63 7.62 -7.00
N GLY A 161 4.35 8.04 -8.24
CA GLY A 161 3.74 9.31 -8.61
C GLY A 161 4.77 10.38 -9.02
N GLY A 162 4.27 11.46 -9.65
CA GLY A 162 5.09 12.56 -10.20
C GLY A 162 5.94 13.32 -9.18
N GLY A 163 5.66 13.12 -7.90
CA GLY A 163 6.29 13.80 -6.78
C GLY A 163 5.75 15.18 -6.51
N LEU A 164 6.35 15.82 -5.52
CA LEU A 164 6.02 17.18 -5.15
C LEU A 164 6.41 18.14 -6.29
N PRO A 165 5.55 19.11 -6.59
CA PRO A 165 5.91 20.22 -7.47
C PRO A 165 7.14 20.99 -6.95
N ASP A 166 7.89 21.60 -7.85
CA ASP A 166 9.13 22.32 -7.50
C ASP A 166 8.85 23.71 -6.91
N SER A 167 7.72 24.33 -7.28
CA SER A 167 7.29 25.63 -6.76
C SER A 167 6.44 25.50 -5.49
N ASP A 168 6.66 26.39 -4.52
CA ASP A 168 5.85 26.45 -3.30
C ASP A 168 4.35 26.72 -3.59
N ASP A 169 4.04 27.49 -4.62
CA ASP A 169 2.65 27.76 -5.04
C ASP A 169 1.97 26.49 -5.57
N GLU A 170 2.68 25.69 -6.36
CA GLU A 170 2.18 24.43 -6.91
C GLU A 170 2.04 23.37 -5.81
N ARG A 171 2.92 23.37 -4.80
CA ARG A 171 2.81 22.51 -3.61
C ARG A 171 1.56 22.85 -2.79
N ILE A 172 1.23 24.12 -2.63
CA ILE A 172 0.00 24.55 -1.95
C ILE A 172 -1.23 24.07 -2.74
N GLN A 173 -1.24 24.21 -4.06
CA GLN A 173 -2.34 23.70 -4.90
C GLN A 173 -2.48 22.18 -4.81
N PHE A 174 -1.37 21.46 -4.77
CA PHE A 174 -1.37 20.00 -4.60
C PHE A 174 -1.92 19.59 -3.23
N LEU A 175 -1.48 20.26 -2.15
CA LEU A 175 -2.02 20.05 -0.80
C LEU A 175 -3.52 20.32 -0.74
N MET A 176 -3.97 21.44 -1.34
CA MET A 176 -5.38 21.78 -1.46
C MET A 176 -6.17 20.67 -2.13
N LYS A 177 -5.68 20.16 -3.25
CA LYS A 177 -6.32 19.07 -3.98
C LYS A 177 -6.44 17.81 -3.14
N ILE A 178 -5.34 17.32 -2.55
CA ILE A 178 -5.38 16.10 -1.72
C ILE A 178 -6.33 16.26 -0.54
N ILE A 179 -6.28 17.38 0.17
CA ILE A 179 -7.16 17.60 1.33
C ILE A 179 -8.63 17.69 0.88
N THR A 180 -8.91 18.36 -0.23
CA THR A 180 -10.28 18.46 -0.75
C THR A 180 -10.82 17.09 -1.13
N ASP A 181 -10.05 16.31 -1.89
CA ASP A 181 -10.42 14.96 -2.32
C ASP A 181 -10.61 14.01 -1.12
N PHE A 182 -9.69 14.05 -0.13
CA PHE A 182 -9.84 13.29 1.11
C PHE A 182 -11.12 13.67 1.87
N THR A 183 -11.40 14.96 2.04
CA THR A 183 -12.60 15.39 2.76
C THR A 183 -13.89 15.05 2.00
N ALA A 184 -13.84 15.01 0.66
CA ALA A 184 -14.95 14.51 -0.16
C ALA A 184 -15.19 13.01 0.07
N ALA A 185 -14.12 12.19 0.09
CA ALA A 185 -14.22 10.76 0.39
C ALA A 185 -14.79 10.48 1.80
N ILE A 186 -14.38 11.26 2.81
CA ILE A 186 -14.98 11.19 4.15
C ILE A 186 -16.46 11.57 4.13
N LYS A 187 -16.85 12.57 3.34
CA LYS A 187 -18.25 12.95 3.18
C LYS A 187 -19.07 11.84 2.54
N GLU A 188 -18.55 11.15 1.53
CA GLU A 188 -19.19 9.98 0.89
C GLU A 188 -19.36 8.80 1.88
N ILE A 189 -18.38 8.56 2.75
CA ILE A 189 -18.49 7.58 3.84
C ILE A 189 -19.67 7.92 4.75
N VAL A 190 -19.83 9.21 5.09
CA VAL A 190 -20.87 9.69 6.00
C VAL A 190 -22.24 9.81 5.34
N THR A 191 -22.34 10.08 4.04
CA THR A 191 -23.62 10.02 3.31
C THR A 191 -24.05 8.59 2.99
N GLY A 192 -23.10 7.64 3.03
CA GLY A 192 -23.35 6.24 2.72
C GLY A 192 -23.35 5.94 1.21
N GLU A 193 -22.80 6.84 0.41
CA GLU A 193 -22.71 6.77 -1.06
C GLU A 193 -21.40 6.10 -1.52
N GLN A 194 -20.96 5.04 -0.82
CA GLN A 194 -19.73 4.35 -1.20
C GLN A 194 -19.94 3.40 -2.38
N ASP A 195 -19.25 3.69 -3.49
CA ASP A 195 -19.12 2.79 -4.63
C ASP A 195 -18.08 1.69 -4.32
N GLY A 196 -18.54 0.52 -3.87
CA GLY A 196 -17.67 -0.63 -3.61
C GLY A 196 -18.39 -1.94 -3.25
N GLU A 197 -17.91 -3.05 -3.81
CA GLU A 197 -18.49 -4.41 -3.72
C GLU A 197 -18.11 -5.18 -2.42
N SER A 198 -17.25 -4.63 -1.55
CA SER A 198 -16.86 -5.33 -0.31
C SER A 198 -17.99 -5.32 0.73
N GLU A 199 -18.70 -6.45 0.85
CA GLU A 199 -19.87 -6.65 1.72
C GLU A 199 -19.64 -6.43 3.24
N ASP A 200 -18.38 -6.39 3.67
CA ASP A 200 -17.96 -6.36 5.08
C ASP A 200 -17.71 -4.95 5.63
N LEU A 201 -17.62 -3.92 4.78
CA LEU A 201 -17.15 -2.58 5.16
C LEU A 201 -18.21 -1.47 5.13
N LYS A 202 -19.47 -1.77 4.81
CA LYS A 202 -20.51 -0.72 4.80
C LYS A 202 -20.81 -0.28 6.23
N LEU A 203 -20.21 0.83 6.67
CA LEU A 203 -20.40 1.46 7.98
C LEU A 203 -21.88 1.46 8.40
N PHE A 204 -22.77 1.90 7.50
CA PHE A 204 -24.22 1.94 7.75
C PHE A 204 -24.89 0.57 7.97
N LYS A 205 -24.36 -0.52 7.40
CA LYS A 205 -24.85 -1.89 7.69
C LYS A 205 -24.61 -2.24 9.15
N ASN A 206 -23.43 -1.89 9.68
CA ASN A 206 -23.07 -2.13 11.08
C ASN A 206 -23.83 -1.18 12.01
N LEU A 207 -23.97 0.11 11.67
CA LEU A 207 -24.78 1.06 12.42
C LEU A 207 -26.23 0.59 12.56
N ARG A 208 -26.86 0.18 11.45
CA ARG A 208 -28.24 -0.34 11.48
C ARG A 208 -28.38 -1.59 12.36
N LYS A 209 -27.39 -2.47 12.37
CA LYS A 209 -27.39 -3.65 13.28
C LYS A 209 -27.36 -3.21 14.74
N LEU A 210 -26.50 -2.26 15.10
CA LEU A 210 -26.41 -1.74 16.47
C LEU A 210 -27.70 -1.02 16.89
N PHE A 211 -28.25 -0.17 16.05
CA PHE A 211 -29.53 0.51 16.31
C PHE A 211 -30.70 -0.48 16.44
N ASN A 212 -30.73 -1.53 15.62
CA ASN A 212 -31.73 -2.58 15.73
C ASN A 212 -31.56 -3.43 17.00
N SER A 213 -30.32 -3.64 17.47
CA SER A 213 -30.08 -4.31 18.76
C SER A 213 -30.62 -3.44 19.90
N TRP A 214 -30.25 -2.16 19.91
CA TRP A 214 -30.73 -1.18 20.88
C TRP A 214 -32.25 -1.15 20.98
N ASP A 215 -32.96 -1.06 19.85
CA ASP A 215 -34.42 -1.08 19.81
C ASP A 215 -35.02 -2.35 20.46
N LYS A 216 -34.42 -3.52 20.18
CA LYS A 216 -34.86 -4.78 20.78
C LYS A 216 -34.55 -4.85 22.27
N ASP A 217 -33.39 -4.39 22.69
CA ASP A 217 -32.92 -4.47 24.07
C ASP A 217 -33.80 -3.61 24.99
N ILE A 218 -34.12 -2.38 24.60
CA ILE A 218 -34.99 -1.51 25.41
C ILE A 218 -36.44 -1.99 25.46
N LYS A 219 -36.97 -2.53 24.35
CA LYS A 219 -38.33 -3.10 24.30
C LYS A 219 -38.43 -4.38 25.10
N HIS A 220 -37.42 -5.24 25.03
CA HIS A 220 -37.38 -6.46 25.84
C HIS A 220 -37.27 -6.13 27.32
N SER A 221 -36.40 -5.19 27.70
CA SER A 221 -36.23 -4.78 29.09
C SER A 221 -37.49 -4.14 29.66
N SER A 222 -38.22 -3.31 28.89
CA SER A 222 -39.49 -2.74 29.33
C SER A 222 -40.58 -3.80 29.54
N LEU A 223 -40.70 -4.77 28.63
CA LEU A 223 -41.64 -5.89 28.76
C LEU A 223 -41.30 -6.77 29.97
N GLN A 224 -40.01 -7.06 30.17
CA GLN A 224 -39.53 -7.86 31.30
C GLN A 224 -39.83 -7.16 32.63
N PHE A 225 -39.59 -5.86 32.72
CA PHE A 225 -39.91 -5.05 33.90
C PHE A 225 -41.40 -5.14 34.25
N VAL A 226 -42.30 -4.94 33.29
CA VAL A 226 -43.75 -5.02 33.53
C VAL A 226 -44.18 -6.44 33.91
N HIS A 227 -43.58 -7.45 33.31
CA HIS A 227 -43.83 -8.85 33.67
C HIS A 227 -43.38 -9.18 35.10
N ASP A 228 -42.23 -8.66 35.53
CA ASP A 228 -41.74 -8.85 36.90
C ASP A 228 -42.59 -8.10 37.92
N LEU A 229 -43.07 -6.89 37.59
CA LEU A 229 -44.07 -6.18 38.40
C LEU A 229 -45.37 -6.99 38.59
N ARG A 230 -45.83 -7.70 37.55
CA ARG A 230 -47.00 -8.58 37.65
C ARG A 230 -46.74 -9.80 38.53
N LYS A 231 -45.51 -10.34 38.55
CA LYS A 231 -45.14 -11.46 39.43
C LYS A 231 -45.06 -11.07 40.89
N GLU A 232 -44.56 -9.87 41.18
CA GLU A 232 -44.44 -9.35 42.56
C GLU A 232 -45.76 -8.80 43.13
N ARG A 233 -46.90 -9.08 42.46
CA ARG A 233 -48.24 -8.62 42.85
C ARG A 233 -48.55 -8.80 44.33
N ASN A 234 -48.34 -10.02 44.84
CA ASN A 234 -48.64 -10.36 46.23
C ASN A 234 -47.72 -9.64 47.22
N PHE A 235 -46.47 -9.38 46.83
CA PHE A 235 -45.55 -8.63 47.67
C PHE A 235 -45.97 -7.16 47.73
N TYR A 236 -46.32 -6.57 46.60
CA TYR A 236 -46.73 -5.17 46.55
C TYR A 236 -48.03 -4.90 47.30
N GLU A 237 -49.08 -5.71 47.09
CA GLU A 237 -50.37 -5.54 47.80
C GLU A 237 -50.23 -5.74 49.32
N ASN A 238 -49.42 -6.71 49.77
CA ASN A 238 -49.31 -7.04 51.19
C ASN A 238 -48.29 -6.20 51.97
N TYR A 239 -47.24 -5.68 51.31
CA TYR A 239 -46.11 -5.04 52.00
C TYR A 239 -45.76 -3.63 51.51
N VAL A 240 -46.14 -3.23 50.30
CA VAL A 240 -45.74 -1.94 49.68
C VAL A 240 -46.91 -0.96 49.60
N ARG A 241 -48.15 -1.46 49.52
CA ARG A 241 -49.36 -0.64 49.50
C ARG A 241 -49.50 0.13 50.82
N GLY A 242 -49.64 1.45 50.70
CA GLY A 242 -49.73 2.36 51.84
C GLY A 242 -51.17 2.73 52.17
N ARG A 243 -51.44 4.03 52.34
CA ARG A 243 -52.80 4.58 52.56
C ARG A 243 -53.72 4.53 51.33
N GLU A 244 -53.30 3.87 50.25
CA GLU A 244 -54.03 3.78 48.98
C GLU A 244 -55.26 2.86 49.13
N LEU A 245 -56.44 3.35 48.75
CA LEU A 245 -57.67 2.55 48.70
C LEU A 245 -57.60 1.50 47.57
N LEU A 246 -58.42 0.45 47.66
CA LEU A 246 -58.52 -0.56 46.60
C LEU A 246 -58.94 0.12 45.29
N GLY A 247 -58.22 -0.13 44.20
CA GLY A 247 -58.43 0.53 42.91
C GLY A 247 -57.68 1.86 42.70
N PHE A 248 -57.10 2.46 43.75
CA PHE A 248 -56.30 3.68 43.63
C PHE A 248 -54.82 3.35 43.59
N THR A 249 -54.11 3.97 42.64
CA THR A 249 -52.66 3.87 42.47
C THR A 249 -52.00 5.21 42.77
N ASN A 250 -50.97 5.21 43.60
CA ASN A 250 -50.18 6.42 43.88
C ASN A 250 -49.31 6.77 42.67
N TYR A 251 -49.65 7.88 42.01
CA TYR A 251 -48.91 8.42 40.87
C TYR A 251 -47.41 8.57 41.17
N ARG A 252 -47.04 9.06 42.36
CA ARG A 252 -45.63 9.26 42.73
C ARG A 252 -44.83 7.95 42.80
N LYS A 253 -45.48 6.84 43.15
CA LYS A 253 -44.84 5.51 43.13
C LYS A 253 -44.65 5.02 41.71
N MET A 254 -45.69 5.11 40.88
CA MET A 254 -45.61 4.81 39.44
C MET A 254 -44.49 5.64 38.80
N GLU A 255 -44.41 6.92 39.15
CA GLU A 255 -43.41 7.85 38.66
C GLU A 255 -41.99 7.41 39.02
N ASN A 256 -41.73 7.13 40.30
CA ASN A 256 -40.43 6.64 40.74
C ASN A 256 -40.04 5.30 40.08
N MET A 257 -41.00 4.42 39.82
CA MET A 257 -40.75 3.12 39.19
C MET A 257 -40.42 3.28 37.70
N LEU A 258 -41.16 4.11 36.98
CA LEU A 258 -40.89 4.44 35.59
C LEU A 258 -39.54 5.15 35.43
N HIS A 259 -39.25 6.12 36.31
CA HIS A 259 -37.98 6.83 36.33
C HIS A 259 -36.80 5.87 36.51
N LYS A 260 -36.88 4.96 37.49
CA LYS A 260 -35.84 3.93 37.70
C LYS A 260 -35.65 3.06 36.47
N GLN A 261 -36.74 2.62 35.82
CA GLN A 261 -36.65 1.80 34.63
C GLN A 261 -35.99 2.54 33.46
N ILE A 262 -36.35 3.80 33.21
CA ILE A 262 -35.76 4.62 32.13
C ILE A 262 -34.26 4.82 32.35
N LEU A 263 -33.83 5.07 33.58
CA LEU A 263 -32.40 5.23 33.90
C LEU A 263 -31.57 3.98 33.60
N THR A 264 -32.17 2.77 33.66
CA THR A 264 -31.44 1.54 33.29
C THR A 264 -31.01 1.51 31.82
N PHE A 265 -31.67 2.28 30.95
CA PHE A 265 -31.36 2.34 29.53
C PHE A 265 -30.20 3.29 29.20
N GLN A 266 -29.76 4.11 30.15
CA GLN A 266 -28.69 5.08 29.93
C GLN A 266 -27.34 4.40 29.68
N GLU A 267 -26.96 3.42 30.50
CA GLU A 267 -25.69 2.71 30.32
C GLU A 267 -25.58 2.00 28.95
N PRO A 268 -26.59 1.20 28.51
CA PRO A 268 -26.54 0.58 27.19
C PRO A 268 -26.49 1.60 26.04
N ALA A 269 -27.14 2.77 26.19
CA ALA A 269 -27.06 3.85 25.19
C ALA A 269 -25.64 4.41 25.06
N ILE A 270 -24.96 4.64 26.18
CA ILE A 270 -23.56 5.10 26.22
C ILE A 270 -22.61 4.04 25.65
N LYS A 271 -22.80 2.76 25.98
CA LYS A 271 -22.03 1.64 25.39
C LYS A 271 -22.19 1.57 23.87
N MET A 272 -23.40 1.79 23.37
CA MET A 272 -23.67 1.86 21.92
C MET A 272 -22.94 3.06 21.28
N LEU A 273 -22.97 4.24 21.92
CA LEU A 273 -22.24 5.42 21.47
C LEU A 273 -20.74 5.13 21.32
N HIS A 274 -20.09 4.58 22.35
CA HIS A 274 -18.66 4.24 22.31
C HIS A 274 -18.33 3.26 21.17
N THR A 275 -19.14 2.20 21.03
CA THR A 275 -18.95 1.19 19.98
C THR A 275 -19.05 1.82 18.58
N ILE A 276 -20.00 2.74 18.37
CA ILE A 276 -20.18 3.44 17.10
C ILE A 276 -19.04 4.43 16.85
N SER A 277 -18.62 5.17 17.88
CA SER A 277 -17.48 6.10 17.82
C SER A 277 -16.22 5.38 17.36
N GLU A 278 -15.89 4.24 17.95
CA GLU A 278 -14.74 3.42 17.57
C GLU A 278 -14.81 2.94 16.11
N LEU A 279 -15.99 2.51 15.65
CA LEU A 279 -16.18 2.06 14.26
C LEU A 279 -15.95 3.20 13.27
N VAL A 280 -16.53 4.37 13.53
CA VAL A 280 -16.38 5.56 12.67
C VAL A 280 -14.92 6.04 12.66
N GLN A 281 -14.29 6.07 13.83
CA GLN A 281 -12.88 6.44 13.96
C GLN A 281 -11.98 5.50 13.15
N LYS A 282 -12.18 4.18 13.24
CA LYS A 282 -11.45 3.19 12.43
C LYS A 282 -11.64 3.41 10.94
N CYS A 283 -12.87 3.73 10.50
CA CYS A 283 -13.14 4.06 9.10
C CYS A 283 -12.37 5.29 8.64
N PHE A 284 -12.39 6.38 9.42
CA PHE A 284 -11.69 7.63 9.07
C PHE A 284 -10.17 7.43 9.04
N ILE A 285 -9.63 6.67 10.00
CA ILE A 285 -8.20 6.30 10.05
C ILE A 285 -7.80 5.50 8.81
N ASN A 286 -8.58 4.48 8.43
CA ASN A 286 -8.29 3.66 7.27
C ASN A 286 -8.31 4.48 5.98
N GLU A 287 -9.25 5.42 5.86
CA GLU A 287 -9.32 6.32 4.71
C GLU A 287 -8.11 7.27 4.71
N ALA A 288 -7.79 7.91 5.83
CA ALA A 288 -6.63 8.79 5.95
C ALA A 288 -5.31 8.11 5.58
N SER A 289 -5.13 6.84 5.96
CA SER A 289 -3.95 6.06 5.57
C SER A 289 -3.83 5.90 4.06
N LYS A 290 -4.93 5.63 3.33
CA LYS A 290 -4.89 5.51 1.86
C LYS A 290 -4.40 6.79 1.17
N TRP A 291 -4.76 7.95 1.71
CA TRP A 291 -4.45 9.26 1.11
C TRP A 291 -3.09 9.79 1.54
N PHE A 292 -2.70 9.59 2.80
CA PHE A 292 -1.57 10.30 3.41
C PHE A 292 -0.36 9.42 3.74
N GLU A 293 -0.40 8.09 3.59
CA GLU A 293 0.74 7.19 3.94
C GLU A 293 2.07 7.59 3.26
N LYS A 294 2.00 8.23 2.09
CA LYS A 294 3.18 8.77 1.38
C LYS A 294 3.83 9.98 2.07
N PHE A 295 3.09 10.69 2.93
CA PHE A 295 3.47 11.95 3.57
C PHE A 295 3.41 11.79 5.10
N GLY A 296 4.50 11.33 5.71
CA GLY A 296 4.51 10.96 7.13
C GLY A 296 4.00 12.06 8.07
N LYS A 297 4.49 13.29 7.92
CA LYS A 297 4.06 14.43 8.77
C LYS A 297 2.59 14.80 8.57
N LEU A 298 2.09 14.75 7.33
CA LEU A 298 0.69 15.03 7.03
C LEU A 298 -0.22 13.91 7.54
N HIS A 299 0.23 12.66 7.45
CA HIS A 299 -0.48 11.50 8.00
C HIS A 299 -0.61 11.61 9.52
N GLU A 300 0.48 11.88 10.23
CA GLU A 300 0.45 12.10 11.69
C GLU A 300 -0.50 13.25 12.06
N ALA A 301 -0.38 14.41 11.39
CA ALA A 301 -1.26 15.55 11.66
C ALA A 301 -2.75 15.27 11.37
N ALA A 302 -3.05 14.49 10.34
CA ALA A 302 -4.41 14.07 10.03
C ALA A 302 -4.95 13.08 11.07
N MET A 303 -4.13 12.11 11.49
CA MET A 303 -4.48 11.13 12.50
C MET A 303 -4.78 11.77 13.85
N ASP A 304 -3.94 12.71 14.29
CA ASP A 304 -4.13 13.47 15.53
C ASP A 304 -5.46 14.25 15.48
N LYS A 305 -5.73 14.95 14.37
CA LYS A 305 -7.01 15.66 14.18
C LYS A 305 -8.22 14.73 14.21
N ILE A 306 -8.15 13.57 13.57
CA ILE A 306 -9.24 12.57 13.60
C ILE A 306 -9.49 12.10 15.04
N GLN A 307 -8.43 11.81 15.80
CA GLN A 307 -8.55 11.35 17.19
C GLN A 307 -9.13 12.44 18.10
N ASP A 308 -8.61 13.66 18.02
CA ASP A 308 -9.06 14.78 18.86
C ASP A 308 -10.51 15.15 18.59
N ILE A 309 -10.90 15.25 17.32
CA ILE A 309 -12.27 15.62 16.93
C ILE A 309 -13.24 14.49 17.32
N SER A 310 -12.88 13.23 17.09
CA SER A 310 -13.74 12.09 17.45
C SER A 310 -13.97 12.04 18.97
N ARG A 311 -12.93 12.18 19.79
CA ARG A 311 -13.05 12.25 21.26
C ARG A 311 -13.93 13.42 21.70
N ALA A 312 -13.75 14.60 21.11
CA ALA A 312 -14.57 15.76 21.44
C ALA A 312 -16.04 15.59 21.04
N GLN A 313 -16.33 14.94 19.90
CA GLN A 313 -17.72 14.69 19.47
C GLN A 313 -18.39 13.59 20.29
N GLU A 314 -17.64 12.59 20.71
CA GLU A 314 -18.13 11.52 21.57
C GLU A 314 -18.55 12.06 22.95
N GLN A 315 -17.72 12.91 23.56
CA GLN A 315 -18.06 13.56 24.83
C GLN A 315 -19.31 14.44 24.72
N GLU A 316 -19.48 15.16 23.61
CA GLU A 316 -20.67 16.02 23.43
C GLU A 316 -21.94 15.20 23.17
N ALA A 317 -21.81 14.08 22.44
CA ALA A 317 -22.89 13.12 22.27
C ALA A 317 -23.29 12.49 23.63
N GLU A 318 -22.33 12.12 24.46
CA GLU A 318 -22.57 11.52 25.78
C GLU A 318 -23.32 12.48 26.72
N LYS A 319 -22.92 13.76 26.75
CA LYS A 319 -23.64 14.81 27.50
C LYS A 319 -25.08 14.95 27.00
N THR A 320 -25.28 14.96 25.68
CA THR A 320 -26.61 15.11 25.08
C THR A 320 -27.50 13.89 25.36
N ILE A 321 -26.94 12.68 25.33
CA ILE A 321 -27.64 11.46 25.71
C ILE A 321 -28.04 11.52 27.19
N THR A 322 -27.13 11.95 28.07
CA THR A 322 -27.42 12.09 29.50
C THR A 322 -28.55 13.11 29.74
N LEU A 323 -28.48 14.26 29.07
CA LEU A 323 -29.55 15.27 29.11
C LEU A 323 -30.89 14.71 28.58
N GLN A 324 -30.87 13.88 27.53
CA GLN A 324 -32.08 13.22 27.03
C GLN A 324 -32.72 12.31 28.08
N PHE A 325 -31.91 11.57 28.85
CA PHE A 325 -32.40 10.76 29.96
C PHE A 325 -32.90 11.58 31.14
N GLU A 326 -32.26 12.72 31.45
CA GLU A 326 -32.77 13.67 32.44
C GLU A 326 -34.16 14.20 32.06
N MET A 327 -34.38 14.52 30.78
CA MET A 327 -35.68 14.96 30.27
C MET A 327 -36.73 13.84 30.30
N GLU A 328 -36.38 12.61 29.92
CA GLU A 328 -37.28 11.44 30.02
C GLU A 328 -37.58 11.05 31.48
N GLY A 329 -36.85 11.61 32.44
CA GLY A 329 -37.20 11.55 33.86
C GLY A 329 -38.49 12.32 34.19
N ILE A 330 -38.92 13.26 33.35
CA ILE A 330 -40.19 13.99 33.48
C ILE A 330 -41.29 13.18 32.80
N ILE A 331 -42.24 12.68 33.58
CA ILE A 331 -43.31 11.83 33.05
C ILE A 331 -44.35 12.66 32.33
N TYR A 332 -44.25 12.65 31.01
CA TYR A 332 -45.18 13.33 30.12
C TYR A 332 -45.46 12.50 28.85
N CYS A 333 -46.71 12.50 28.41
CA CYS A 333 -47.13 11.96 27.12
C CYS A 333 -48.38 12.72 26.65
N GLN A 334 -48.56 12.87 25.35
CA GLN A 334 -49.79 13.46 24.80
C GLN A 334 -50.97 12.52 25.06
N ASP A 335 -52.09 13.07 25.55
CA ASP A 335 -53.27 12.29 25.95
C ASP A 335 -53.79 11.37 24.85
N SER A 336 -53.75 11.83 23.59
CA SER A 336 -54.20 11.05 22.44
C SER A 336 -53.30 9.86 22.13
N MET A 337 -51.99 9.98 22.38
CA MET A 337 -51.00 8.91 22.17
C MET A 337 -51.08 7.89 23.31
N TYR A 338 -51.09 8.38 24.54
CA TYR A 338 -51.22 7.54 25.72
C TYR A 338 -52.55 6.75 25.72
N SER A 339 -53.66 7.39 25.37
CA SER A 339 -54.97 6.72 25.32
C SER A 339 -55.00 5.58 24.30
N LYS A 340 -54.37 5.77 23.12
CA LYS A 340 -54.24 4.71 22.10
C LYS A 340 -53.39 3.56 22.61
N ALA A 341 -52.20 3.85 23.15
CA ALA A 341 -51.31 2.83 23.71
C ALA A 341 -52.03 2.03 24.81
N LEU A 342 -52.72 2.72 25.73
CA LEU A 342 -53.49 2.08 26.80
C LEU A 342 -54.62 1.20 26.26
N SER A 343 -55.31 1.62 25.20
CA SER A 343 -56.38 0.83 24.58
C SER A 343 -55.85 -0.46 23.94
N ASN A 344 -54.67 -0.40 23.32
CA ASN A 344 -54.00 -1.56 22.72
C ASN A 344 -53.56 -2.56 23.79
N GLU A 345 -52.93 -2.09 24.87
CA GLU A 345 -52.49 -2.94 25.99
C GLU A 345 -53.68 -3.65 26.68
N ARG A 346 -54.83 -2.96 26.79
CA ARG A 346 -56.06 -3.57 27.31
C ARG A 346 -56.63 -4.61 26.37
N ALA A 347 -56.57 -4.39 25.06
CA ALA A 347 -57.06 -5.34 24.07
C ALA A 347 -56.24 -6.66 24.08
N GLU A 348 -54.91 -6.56 24.19
CA GLU A 348 -54.02 -7.73 24.24
C GLU A 348 -54.20 -8.57 25.52
N GLY A 349 -54.49 -7.93 26.66
CA GLY A 349 -54.81 -8.63 27.91
C GLY A 349 -56.15 -9.38 27.92
N THR A 350 -57.07 -9.07 26.99
CA THR A 350 -58.42 -9.66 26.96
C THR A 350 -58.51 -10.93 26.09
N SER A 351 -57.44 -11.29 25.37
CA SER A 351 -57.40 -12.46 24.47
C SER A 351 -57.10 -13.79 25.18
N GLY A 352 -56.73 -13.79 26.46
CA GLY A 352 -56.57 -14.98 27.29
C GLY A 352 -57.53 -14.97 28.49
N ASN A 353 -58.43 -15.94 28.58
CA ASN A 353 -59.41 -16.16 29.67
C ASN A 353 -60.65 -15.25 29.70
N LYS A 354 -61.59 -15.51 28.78
CA LYS A 354 -63.02 -15.44 29.12
C LYS A 354 -63.39 -16.69 29.94
N LEU A 355 -63.10 -16.69 31.24
CA LEU A 355 -63.71 -17.61 32.19
C LEU A 355 -63.71 -16.95 33.58
N GLN A 356 -64.93 -16.56 33.99
CA GLN A 356 -65.38 -16.22 35.35
C GLN A 356 -64.57 -15.18 36.14
N LEU A 357 -65.16 -13.99 36.31
CA LEU A 357 -64.77 -13.05 37.36
C LEU A 357 -66.01 -12.43 38.02
N GLN A 358 -66.64 -13.23 38.88
CA GLN A 358 -67.08 -12.71 40.18
C GLN A 358 -65.85 -12.75 41.08
N GLU A 359 -65.28 -11.60 41.43
CA GLU A 359 -64.68 -11.32 42.75
C GLU A 359 -64.10 -9.90 42.79
N GLN A 360 -64.58 -9.12 43.75
CA GLN A 360 -64.13 -7.78 44.06
C GLN A 360 -62.70 -7.83 44.62
N GLY A 361 -61.71 -7.31 43.88
CA GLY A 361 -60.34 -7.13 44.39
C GLY A 361 -59.19 -7.21 43.38
N GLN A 362 -59.41 -7.69 42.15
CA GLN A 362 -58.32 -8.01 41.20
C GLN A 362 -57.70 -6.82 40.41
N LEU A 363 -57.96 -5.55 40.75
CA LEU A 363 -57.81 -4.47 39.75
C LEU A 363 -56.59 -3.54 39.88
N THR A 364 -55.88 -3.46 41.01
CA THR A 364 -54.89 -2.36 41.20
C THR A 364 -53.57 -2.51 40.45
N ILE A 365 -52.88 -3.65 40.59
CA ILE A 365 -51.53 -3.85 40.01
C ILE A 365 -51.59 -4.17 38.53
N ASP A 366 -52.59 -4.93 38.07
CA ASP A 366 -52.73 -5.23 36.64
C ASP A 366 -53.05 -3.94 35.86
N GLU A 367 -53.86 -3.06 36.46
CA GLU A 367 -54.12 -1.74 35.89
C GLU A 367 -52.90 -0.81 35.97
N LEU A 368 -52.12 -0.85 37.07
CA LEU A 368 -50.83 -0.15 37.18
C LEU A 368 -49.86 -0.60 36.08
N ALA A 369 -49.67 -1.91 35.94
CA ALA A 369 -48.81 -2.54 34.96
C ALA A 369 -49.23 -2.17 33.53
N CYS A 370 -50.53 -2.17 33.24
CA CYS A 370 -51.07 -1.74 31.95
C CYS A 370 -50.78 -0.26 31.66
N LYS A 371 -50.99 0.64 32.64
CA LYS A 371 -50.68 2.08 32.52
C LYS A 371 -49.18 2.32 32.31
N MET A 372 -48.33 1.62 33.07
CA MET A 372 -46.88 1.71 32.95
C MET A 372 -46.37 1.16 31.61
N GLN A 373 -46.91 0.04 31.16
CA GLN A 373 -46.58 -0.55 29.85
C GLN A 373 -46.94 0.42 28.72
N ALA A 374 -48.14 1.00 28.73
CA ALA A 374 -48.55 1.98 27.72
C ALA A 374 -47.58 3.18 27.65
N TYR A 375 -47.15 3.70 28.81
CA TYR A 375 -46.16 4.77 28.85
C TYR A 375 -44.77 4.33 28.38
N LEU A 376 -44.30 3.15 28.82
CA LEU A 376 -42.99 2.62 28.42
C LEU A 376 -42.92 2.30 26.92
N THR A 377 -44.02 1.86 26.29
CA THR A 377 -44.10 1.65 24.84
C THR A 377 -43.84 2.95 24.08
N GLU A 378 -44.42 4.06 24.52
CA GLU A 378 -44.18 5.38 23.93
C GLU A 378 -42.77 5.90 24.23
N ALA A 379 -42.29 5.77 25.47
CA ALA A 379 -40.96 6.21 25.87
C ALA A 379 -39.84 5.43 25.15
N THR A 380 -39.96 4.10 25.04
CA THR A 380 -39.01 3.28 24.28
C THR A 380 -39.04 3.62 22.79
N THR A 381 -40.20 3.94 22.21
CA THR A 381 -40.29 4.40 20.82
C THR A 381 -39.59 5.74 20.62
N ARG A 382 -39.72 6.69 21.54
CA ARG A 382 -38.97 7.96 21.48
C ARG A 382 -37.46 7.72 21.58
N LEU A 383 -37.01 6.97 22.57
CA LEU A 383 -35.59 6.68 22.79
C LEU A 383 -34.96 5.85 21.66
N SER A 384 -35.73 4.92 21.07
CA SER A 384 -35.31 4.13 19.91
C SER A 384 -34.97 5.00 18.70
N ASN A 385 -35.67 6.13 18.54
CA ASN A 385 -35.42 7.06 17.45
C ASN A 385 -34.38 8.13 17.82
N GLN A 386 -34.53 8.74 19.00
CA GLN A 386 -33.77 9.92 19.40
C GLN A 386 -32.30 9.61 19.68
N ILE A 387 -31.99 8.49 20.35
CA ILE A 387 -30.60 8.14 20.67
C ILE A 387 -29.78 7.89 19.39
N PRO A 388 -30.24 7.07 18.42
CA PRO A 388 -29.57 6.95 17.12
C PRO A 388 -29.42 8.28 16.36
N LEU A 389 -30.38 9.19 16.46
CA LEU A 389 -30.29 10.52 15.82
C LEU A 389 -29.20 11.38 16.46
N ILE A 390 -29.10 11.41 17.78
CA ILE A 390 -28.04 12.12 18.50
C ILE A 390 -26.66 11.57 18.08
N ILE A 391 -26.50 10.25 18.07
CA ILE A 391 -25.24 9.60 17.69
C ILE A 391 -24.89 9.93 16.23
N GLN A 392 -25.84 9.79 15.29
CA GLN A 392 -25.59 10.13 13.88
C GLN A 392 -25.26 11.61 13.68
N HIS A 393 -25.88 12.51 14.45
CA HIS A 393 -25.59 13.93 14.37
C HIS A 393 -24.15 14.24 14.80
N TYR A 394 -23.74 13.81 16.00
CA TYR A 394 -22.43 14.15 16.54
C TYR A 394 -21.29 13.31 15.95
N VAL A 395 -21.44 11.98 15.92
CA VAL A 395 -20.34 11.06 15.57
C VAL A 395 -20.09 11.02 14.07
N LEU A 396 -21.12 11.24 13.23
CA LEU A 396 -20.98 11.24 11.77
C LEU A 396 -20.96 12.67 11.20
N LYS A 397 -22.09 13.39 11.31
CA LYS A 397 -22.28 14.66 10.58
C LYS A 397 -21.37 15.78 11.10
N GLU A 398 -21.42 16.06 12.40
CA GLU A 398 -20.57 17.09 13.01
C GLU A 398 -19.09 16.71 13.01
N ASN A 399 -18.76 15.44 13.26
CA ASN A 399 -17.39 14.95 13.18
C ASN A 399 -16.78 15.19 11.79
N SER A 400 -17.49 14.82 10.73
CA SER A 400 -17.07 15.07 9.34
C SER A 400 -16.94 16.56 9.01
N ASN A 401 -17.91 17.39 9.40
CA ASN A 401 -17.86 18.83 9.17
C ASN A 401 -16.67 19.51 9.89
N LYS A 402 -16.42 19.12 11.14
CA LYS A 402 -15.28 19.61 11.93
C LYS A 402 -13.96 19.13 11.35
N LEU A 403 -13.88 17.88 10.94
CA LEU A 403 -12.70 17.33 10.27
C LEU A 403 -12.42 18.08 8.97
N HIS A 404 -13.42 18.28 8.12
CA HIS A 404 -13.29 19.06 6.90
C HIS A 404 -12.75 20.48 7.17
N THR A 405 -13.34 21.18 8.13
CA THR A 405 -12.89 22.53 8.53
C THR A 405 -11.45 22.52 9.04
N GLN A 406 -11.11 21.58 9.92
CA GLN A 406 -9.78 21.48 10.53
C GLN A 406 -8.69 21.06 9.54
N MET A 407 -9.04 20.25 8.55
CA MET A 407 -8.13 19.88 7.46
C MET A 407 -7.93 21.07 6.51
N LEU A 408 -8.98 21.83 6.18
CA LEU A 408 -8.82 23.05 5.38
C LEU A 408 -7.97 24.12 6.06
N LEU A 409 -8.02 24.22 7.40
CA LEU A 409 -7.13 25.12 8.15
C LEU A 409 -5.65 24.76 8.02
N LEU A 410 -5.31 23.49 7.75
CA LEU A 410 -3.92 23.10 7.47
C LEU A 410 -3.37 23.76 6.19
N ILE A 411 -4.24 24.17 5.28
CA ILE A 411 -3.86 24.82 4.02
C ILE A 411 -3.54 26.32 4.24
N GLN A 412 -4.23 26.98 5.17
CA GLN A 412 -4.13 28.44 5.34
C GLN A 412 -2.80 28.88 5.96
N ASN A 413 -2.16 28.01 6.75
CA ASN A 413 -0.85 28.28 7.30
C ASN A 413 0.22 28.05 6.21
N LYS A 414 0.72 29.13 5.61
CA LYS A 414 1.81 29.10 4.60
C LYS A 414 3.07 28.34 5.05
N GLN A 415 3.25 28.14 6.36
CA GLN A 415 4.35 27.36 6.91
C GLN A 415 4.16 25.85 6.75
N ASN A 416 2.96 25.35 6.42
CA ASN A 416 2.62 23.92 6.38
C ASN A 416 3.10 23.19 5.11
N THR A 417 3.88 23.82 4.24
CA THR A 417 4.52 23.13 3.11
C THR A 417 5.47 22.02 3.59
N HIS A 418 5.98 22.11 4.83
CA HIS A 418 6.76 21.04 5.47
C HIS A 418 5.95 19.75 5.74
N LEU A 419 4.61 19.80 5.77
CA LEU A 419 3.77 18.61 5.98
C LEU A 419 3.83 17.66 4.79
N LEU A 420 4.12 18.20 3.61
CA LEU A 420 4.25 17.44 2.38
C LEU A 420 5.61 16.75 2.23
N GLU A 421 6.51 16.83 3.22
CA GLU A 421 7.78 16.11 3.16
C GLU A 421 7.54 14.60 3.03
N GLU A 422 7.99 14.05 1.92
CA GLU A 422 8.00 12.61 1.68
C GLU A 422 9.05 11.94 2.56
N THR A 423 8.84 10.65 2.84
CA THR A 423 9.88 9.82 3.43
C THR A 423 11.14 9.85 2.56
N HIS A 424 12.30 9.98 3.21
CA HIS A 424 13.60 10.10 2.55
C HIS A 424 13.84 9.00 1.51
N GLU A 425 13.35 7.78 1.77
CA GLU A 425 13.46 6.63 0.88
C GLU A 425 12.70 6.81 -0.44
N LEU A 426 11.46 7.32 -0.40
CA LEU A 426 10.64 7.54 -1.60
C LEU A 426 11.21 8.65 -2.48
N SER A 427 11.72 9.71 -1.87
CA SER A 427 12.36 10.81 -2.59
C SER A 427 13.65 10.35 -3.29
N GLU A 428 14.48 9.57 -2.60
CA GLU A 428 15.72 9.03 -3.18
C GLU A 428 15.44 8.03 -4.32
N GLN A 429 14.47 7.14 -4.13
CA GLN A 429 14.03 6.21 -5.16
C GLN A 429 13.49 6.94 -6.39
N ARG A 430 12.63 7.95 -6.21
CA ARG A 430 12.11 8.76 -7.31
C ARG A 430 13.24 9.46 -8.06
N GLN A 431 14.21 10.04 -7.36
CA GLN A 431 15.32 10.72 -8.01
C GLN A 431 16.22 9.75 -8.79
N LYS A 432 16.46 8.54 -8.25
CA LYS A 432 17.15 7.46 -8.98
C LYS A 432 16.40 7.06 -10.26
N LEU A 433 15.08 6.92 -10.20
CA LEU A 433 14.24 6.59 -11.36
C LEU A 433 14.21 7.71 -12.39
N LYS A 434 14.02 8.98 -12.00
CA LYS A 434 14.10 10.14 -12.90
C LYS A 434 15.45 10.17 -13.64
N ASN A 435 16.55 10.00 -12.90
CA ASN A 435 17.90 9.94 -13.49
C ASN A 435 18.12 8.72 -14.39
N GLN A 436 17.51 7.58 -14.07
CA GLN A 436 17.57 6.38 -14.90
C GLN A 436 16.79 6.56 -16.21
N ILE A 437 15.57 7.09 -16.15
CA ILE A 437 14.73 7.38 -17.31
C ILE A 437 15.44 8.38 -18.24
N GLN A 438 16.00 9.46 -17.69
CA GLN A 438 16.74 10.45 -18.49
C GLN A 438 17.93 9.81 -19.23
N ARG A 439 18.72 8.97 -18.55
CA ARG A 439 19.83 8.24 -19.18
C ARG A 439 19.36 7.25 -20.25
N LEU A 440 18.24 6.56 -20.02
CA LEU A 440 17.66 5.61 -20.97
C LEU A 440 17.10 6.32 -22.21
N ARG A 441 16.45 7.48 -22.06
CA ARG A 441 15.99 8.32 -23.18
C ARG A 441 17.15 8.82 -24.03
N LEU A 442 18.21 9.34 -23.40
CA LEU A 442 19.43 9.73 -24.11
C LEU A 442 20.07 8.54 -24.86
N ALA A 443 20.08 7.35 -24.25
CA ALA A 443 20.57 6.14 -24.91
C ALA A 443 19.68 5.76 -26.11
N GLN A 444 18.36 5.82 -25.96
CA GLN A 444 17.40 5.55 -27.04
C GLN A 444 17.60 6.51 -28.22
N GLU A 445 17.73 7.81 -27.96
CA GLU A 445 17.98 8.82 -29.00
C GLU A 445 19.30 8.59 -29.75
N ARG A 446 20.36 8.22 -29.04
CA ARG A 446 21.65 7.93 -29.68
C ARG A 446 21.58 6.68 -30.55
N VAL A 447 20.89 5.64 -30.07
CA VAL A 447 20.70 4.39 -30.83
C VAL A 447 19.83 4.62 -32.07
N THR A 448 18.75 5.40 -31.97
CA THR A 448 17.90 5.71 -33.13
C THR A 448 18.64 6.55 -34.17
N LYS A 449 19.41 7.57 -33.75
CA LYS A 449 20.28 8.34 -34.64
C LYS A 449 21.28 7.45 -35.37
N PHE A 450 21.92 6.52 -34.67
CA PHE A 450 22.87 5.58 -35.27
C PHE A 450 22.19 4.67 -36.32
N THR A 451 21.00 4.12 -36.02
CA THR A 451 20.27 3.26 -36.97
C THR A 451 19.66 3.99 -38.15
N GLY A 452 19.43 5.31 -38.06
CA GLY A 452 18.88 6.12 -39.15
C GLY A 452 19.90 6.57 -40.21
N HIS A 453 21.19 6.34 -39.96
CA HIS A 453 22.29 6.66 -40.88
C HIS A 453 22.93 5.40 -41.51
N SER A 454 22.34 4.22 -41.30
CA SER A 454 22.81 2.93 -41.82
C SER A 454 21.97 2.44 -42.99
#